data_AF-H5TIL0-F1
#
_entry.id   AF-H5TIL0-F1
#
_cell.length_a   1.000
_cell.length_b   1.000
_cell.length_c   1.000
_cell.angle_alpha   90.00
_cell.angle_beta   90.00
_cell.angle_gamma   90.00
#
_symmetry.space_group_name_H-M   'P 1'
#
loop_
_entity.id
_entity.type
_entity.pdbx_description
1 polymer ?
#
loop_
_entity_poly.entity_id
_entity_poly.type
_entity_poly.pdbx_seq_one_letter_code
_entity_poly.pdbx_strand_id
1 'polypeptide(L)'
;MTRTRTTSDVDWWVDAAVSTGTPVAAMLVRGRHPCIRRRRPLGGRQVAVLFLPRTIVESQTGRDGGRWIVAHAAAMAASRPPRGRAVRLLTALCAGTAVAAACLAVLGAGGVRLAGVVAAVVFAGATAWLYREMWSQRCARVLAADAAATRTVGEASAVAVLSQPYLYRTAVHQWWEHRNPASTSNRLARVRQA
;
A
#
# COMPACT_ATOMS: atom_id res chain seq x y z
N MET A 1 1.48 30.33 -12.47
CA MET A 1 1.84 29.69 -13.76
C MET A 1 1.25 28.30 -13.82
N THR A 2 0.15 28.12 -14.55
CA THR A 2 -0.51 26.81 -14.73
C THR A 2 0.13 26.13 -15.94
N ARG A 3 1.14 25.29 -15.71
CA ARG A 3 1.79 24.54 -16.79
C ARG A 3 0.79 23.49 -17.28
N THR A 4 0.24 23.68 -18.48
CA THR A 4 -0.58 22.68 -19.17
C THR A 4 0.31 21.47 -19.45
N ARG A 5 0.23 20.42 -18.62
CA ARG A 5 1.04 19.22 -18.80
C ARG A 5 0.56 18.43 -20.01
N THR A 6 1.51 18.13 -20.89
CA THR A 6 1.34 17.46 -22.17
C THR A 6 1.10 15.97 -22.01
N THR A 7 0.36 15.39 -22.96
CA THR A 7 0.15 13.94 -23.13
C THR A 7 1.46 13.15 -23.04
N SER A 8 2.56 13.74 -23.52
CA SER A 8 3.94 13.22 -23.47
C SER A 8 4.41 12.79 -22.08
N ASP A 9 4.04 13.51 -21.01
CA ASP A 9 4.46 13.16 -19.66
C ASP A 9 3.79 11.86 -19.22
N VAL A 10 2.50 11.70 -19.53
CA VAL A 10 1.71 10.53 -19.19
C VAL A 10 2.15 9.33 -20.04
N ASP A 11 2.43 9.55 -21.32
CA ASP A 11 2.92 8.53 -22.25
C ASP A 11 4.24 7.94 -21.77
N TRP A 12 5.16 8.78 -21.27
CA TRP A 12 6.41 8.31 -20.67
C TRP A 12 6.19 7.32 -19.51
N TRP A 13 5.20 7.55 -18.65
CA TRP A 13 4.89 6.63 -17.55
C TRP A 13 4.25 5.33 -18.04
N VAL A 14 3.47 5.38 -19.12
CA VAL A 14 2.91 4.19 -19.77
C VAL A 14 4.04 3.37 -20.39
N ASP A 15 4.95 4.00 -21.11
CA ASP A 15 6.11 3.34 -21.74
C ASP A 15 7.04 2.71 -20.69
N ALA A 16 7.30 3.44 -19.60
CA ALA A 16 8.06 2.91 -18.47
C ALA A 16 7.36 1.71 -17.80
N ALA A 17 6.04 1.62 -17.83
CA ALA A 17 5.32 0.45 -17.31
C ALA A 17 5.34 -0.73 -18.28
N VAL A 18 5.22 -0.45 -19.58
CA VAL A 18 5.34 -1.46 -20.63
C VAL A 18 6.73 -2.10 -20.60
N SER A 19 7.80 -1.33 -20.40
CA SER A 19 9.16 -1.87 -20.28
C SER A 19 9.36 -2.78 -19.07
N THR A 20 8.55 -2.62 -18.02
CA THR A 20 8.50 -3.57 -16.88
C THR A 20 7.60 -4.79 -17.12
N GLY A 21 7.13 -4.99 -18.35
CA GLY A 21 6.25 -6.11 -18.74
C GLY A 21 4.80 -5.94 -18.27
N THR A 22 4.40 -4.75 -17.82
CA THR A 22 3.05 -4.49 -17.32
C THR A 22 2.36 -3.43 -18.18
N PRO A 23 1.59 -3.80 -19.21
CA PRO A 23 0.84 -2.83 -19.99
C PRO A 23 -0.25 -2.20 -19.12
N VAL A 24 -0.27 -0.86 -19.08
CA VAL A 24 -1.20 -0.08 -18.26
C VAL A 24 -1.79 1.08 -19.03
N ALA A 25 -2.99 1.50 -18.64
CA ALA A 25 -3.46 2.86 -18.86
C ALA A 25 -3.02 3.74 -17.69
N ALA A 26 -2.69 5.01 -17.91
CA ALA A 26 -2.34 5.94 -16.83
C ALA A 26 -3.52 6.85 -16.46
N MET A 27 -3.66 7.12 -15.16
CA MET A 27 -4.69 8.02 -14.63
C MET A 27 -4.10 8.95 -13.57
N LEU A 28 -4.25 10.26 -13.77
CA LEU A 28 -3.84 11.26 -12.79
C LEU A 28 -4.82 11.31 -11.61
N VAL A 29 -4.29 11.30 -10.39
CA VAL A 29 -5.08 11.37 -9.15
C VAL A 29 -4.54 12.41 -8.18
N ARG A 30 -5.38 12.84 -7.24
CA ARG A 30 -4.97 13.68 -6.11
C ARG A 30 -4.58 12.81 -4.92
N GLY A 31 -3.41 13.10 -4.31
CA GLY A 31 -3.04 12.71 -2.94
C GLY A 31 -2.82 11.23 -2.63
N ARG A 32 -2.78 10.33 -3.63
CA ARG A 32 -2.44 8.91 -3.39
C ARG A 32 -0.96 8.64 -3.60
N HIS A 33 -0.46 7.46 -3.24
CA HIS A 33 0.82 6.99 -3.73
C HIS A 33 0.64 6.35 -5.12
N PRO A 34 1.68 6.36 -5.98
CA PRO A 34 1.67 5.65 -7.25
C PRO A 34 1.30 4.19 -7.03
N CYS A 35 0.31 3.68 -7.78
CA CYS A 35 -0.03 2.28 -7.70
C CYS A 35 -0.71 1.78 -8.97
N ILE A 36 -0.50 0.51 -9.30
CA ILE A 36 -1.21 -0.17 -10.37
C ILE A 36 -2.40 -0.93 -9.77
N ARG A 37 -3.58 -0.77 -10.37
CA ARG A 37 -4.78 -1.53 -10.01
C ARG A 37 -5.47 -2.06 -11.25
N ARG A 38 -5.88 -3.32 -11.21
CA ARG A 38 -6.77 -3.88 -12.22
C ARG A 38 -8.17 -3.31 -12.02
N ARG A 39 -8.71 -2.69 -13.06
CA ARG A 39 -10.10 -2.25 -13.13
C ARG A 39 -10.82 -3.03 -14.23
N ARG A 40 -12.10 -3.29 -13.99
CA ARG A 40 -13.00 -3.78 -15.03
C ARG A 40 -13.81 -2.57 -15.51
N PRO A 41 -13.57 -2.04 -16.71
CA PRO A 41 -14.52 -1.12 -17.32
C PRO A 41 -15.86 -1.86 -17.54
N LEU A 42 -16.97 -1.11 -17.54
CA LEU A 42 -18.31 -1.68 -17.79
C LEU A 42 -18.27 -2.51 -19.08
N GLY A 43 -18.60 -3.80 -18.98
CA GLY A 43 -18.65 -4.73 -20.13
C GLY A 43 -17.32 -5.30 -20.65
N GLY A 44 -16.16 -5.00 -20.05
CA GLY A 44 -14.86 -5.30 -20.68
C GLY A 44 -13.87 -6.21 -19.93
N ARG A 45 -12.74 -6.50 -20.60
CA ARG A 45 -11.54 -7.17 -20.06
C ARG A 45 -10.94 -6.35 -18.91
N GLN A 46 -10.33 -7.00 -17.92
CA GLN A 46 -9.62 -6.27 -16.86
C GLN A 46 -8.43 -5.51 -17.45
N VAL A 47 -8.40 -4.20 -17.24
CA VAL A 47 -7.32 -3.30 -17.65
C VAL A 47 -6.53 -2.89 -16.41
N ALA A 48 -5.20 -2.96 -16.47
CA ALA A 48 -4.34 -2.42 -15.42
C ALA A 48 -4.25 -0.91 -15.58
N VAL A 49 -4.54 -0.18 -14.50
CA VAL A 49 -4.50 1.28 -14.48
C VAL A 49 -3.44 1.73 -13.48
N LEU A 50 -2.47 2.51 -13.95
CA LEU A 50 -1.44 3.17 -13.17
C LEU A 50 -1.97 4.52 -12.66
N PHE A 51 -2.19 4.61 -11.35
CA PHE A 51 -2.66 5.82 -10.69
C PHE A 51 -1.45 6.67 -10.30
N LEU A 52 -1.35 7.89 -10.84
CA LEU A 52 -0.21 8.77 -10.64
C LEU A 52 -0.62 10.08 -9.97
N PRO A 53 0.01 10.43 -8.85
CA PRO A 53 -0.15 11.76 -8.25
C PRO A 53 0.49 12.81 -9.14
N ARG A 54 -0.19 13.95 -9.33
CA ARG A 54 0.37 15.05 -10.13
C ARG A 54 1.77 15.43 -9.67
N THR A 55 1.97 15.60 -8.36
CA THR A 55 3.27 15.93 -7.73
C THR A 55 4.42 15.00 -8.15
N ILE A 56 4.14 13.71 -8.34
CA ILE A 56 5.14 12.71 -8.74
C ILE A 56 5.41 12.77 -10.24
N VAL A 57 4.37 12.99 -11.06
CA VAL A 57 4.57 13.22 -12.49
C VAL A 57 5.46 14.45 -12.72
N GLU A 58 5.29 15.53 -11.94
CA GLU A 58 6.12 16.73 -12.09
C GLU A 58 7.59 16.48 -11.78
N SER A 59 7.85 15.66 -10.75
CA SER A 59 9.16 15.52 -10.13
C SER A 59 9.95 14.32 -10.62
N GLN A 60 9.30 13.34 -11.27
CA GLN A 60 9.92 12.05 -11.60
C GLN A 60 9.76 11.62 -13.06
N THR A 61 9.01 12.34 -13.89
CA THR A 61 8.94 12.05 -15.34
C THR A 61 10.32 12.24 -15.98
N GLY A 62 10.72 11.28 -16.81
CA GLY A 62 12.02 11.29 -17.48
C GLY A 62 13.21 10.91 -16.60
N ARG A 63 12.98 10.54 -15.33
CA ARG A 63 14.04 10.23 -14.35
C ARG A 63 14.04 8.76 -13.96
N ASP A 64 15.20 8.25 -13.56
CA ASP A 64 15.30 6.86 -13.09
C ASP A 64 14.49 6.61 -11.82
N GLY A 65 14.30 7.64 -10.99
CA GLY A 65 13.39 7.56 -9.84
C GLY A 65 11.95 7.26 -10.26
N GLY A 66 11.48 7.81 -11.39
CA GLY A 66 10.17 7.48 -11.95
C GLY A 66 10.10 6.03 -12.44
N ARG A 67 11.16 5.54 -13.09
CA ARG A 67 11.26 4.13 -13.51
C ARG A 67 11.21 3.18 -12.32
N TRP A 68 11.93 3.50 -11.24
CA TRP A 68 11.89 2.71 -10.00
C TRP A 68 10.49 2.69 -9.38
N ILE A 69 9.79 3.83 -9.36
CA ILE A 69 8.40 3.92 -8.87
C ILE A 69 7.47 3.00 -9.67
N VAL A 70 7.61 2.96 -11.00
CA VAL A 70 6.81 2.09 -11.86
C VAL A 70 7.12 0.62 -11.61
N ALA A 71 8.40 0.25 -11.60
CA ALA A 71 8.84 -1.11 -11.35
C ALA A 71 8.35 -1.61 -9.97
N HIS A 72 8.43 -0.76 -8.95
CA HIS A 72 7.90 -1.06 -7.63
C HIS A 72 6.38 -1.24 -7.66
N ALA A 73 5.64 -0.36 -8.34
CA ALA A 73 4.19 -0.45 -8.46
C ALA A 73 3.74 -1.70 -9.24
N ALA A 74 4.49 -2.11 -10.26
CA ALA A 74 4.27 -3.33 -11.03
C ALA A 74 4.49 -4.57 -10.17
N ALA A 75 5.61 -4.65 -9.45
CA ALA A 75 5.90 -5.74 -8.52
C ALA A 75 4.86 -5.85 -7.39
N MET A 76 4.39 -4.71 -6.86
CA MET A 76 3.29 -4.67 -5.88
C MET A 76 1.95 -5.15 -6.45
N ALA A 77 1.69 -4.91 -7.74
CA ALA A 77 0.48 -5.36 -8.40
C ALA A 77 0.52 -6.86 -8.73
N ALA A 78 1.68 -7.38 -9.12
CA ALA A 78 1.91 -8.81 -9.38
C ALA A 78 1.79 -9.67 -8.11
N SER A 79 2.29 -9.18 -6.98
CA SER A 79 2.29 -9.89 -5.69
C SER A 79 0.96 -9.80 -4.92
N ARG A 80 -0.13 -9.35 -5.55
CA ARG A 80 -1.40 -9.11 -4.85
C ARG A 80 -2.12 -10.44 -4.55
N PRO A 81 -2.39 -10.78 -3.28
CA PRO A 81 -3.07 -12.03 -2.97
C PRO A 81 -4.53 -11.98 -3.44
N PRO A 82 -5.08 -13.09 -3.96
CA PRO A 82 -6.46 -13.16 -4.44
C PRO A 82 -7.49 -12.98 -3.29
N ARG A 83 -7.09 -13.25 -2.05
CA ARG A 83 -7.97 -13.31 -0.86
C ARG A 83 -8.28 -11.98 -0.19
N GLY A 84 -7.84 -10.85 -0.75
CA GLY A 84 -7.91 -9.54 -0.08
C GLY A 84 -9.32 -9.05 0.28
N ARG A 85 -10.39 -9.51 -0.41
CA ARG A 85 -11.78 -9.17 -0.05
C ARG A 85 -12.31 -10.02 1.09
N ALA A 86 -12.11 -11.34 1.03
CA ALA A 86 -12.58 -12.27 2.05
C ALA A 86 -11.97 -11.95 3.42
N VAL A 87 -10.67 -11.69 3.47
CA VAL A 87 -9.99 -11.32 4.73
C VAL A 87 -10.54 -10.01 5.29
N ARG A 88 -10.79 -9.00 4.46
CA ARG A 88 -11.37 -7.72 4.92
C ARG A 88 -12.79 -7.88 5.45
N LEU A 89 -13.60 -8.69 4.78
CA LEU A 89 -14.94 -9.03 5.26
C LEU A 89 -14.87 -9.77 6.60
N LEU A 90 -13.98 -10.75 6.71
CA LEU A 90 -13.75 -11.48 7.96
C LEU A 90 -13.32 -10.54 9.09
N THR A 91 -12.35 -9.65 8.84
CA THR A 91 -11.92 -8.64 9.82
C THR A 91 -13.07 -7.73 10.23
N ALA A 92 -13.89 -7.26 9.28
CA ALA A 92 -15.05 -6.41 9.58
C ALA A 92 -16.12 -7.16 10.41
N LEU A 93 -16.36 -8.43 10.09
CA LEU A 93 -17.28 -9.28 10.84
C LEU A 93 -16.76 -9.53 12.27
N CYS A 94 -15.48 -9.88 12.43
CA CYS A 94 -14.87 -10.06 13.75
C CYS A 94 -14.89 -8.76 14.57
N ALA A 95 -14.61 -7.61 13.96
CA ALA A 95 -14.68 -6.32 14.65
C ALA A 95 -16.12 -5.97 15.07
N GLY A 96 -17.10 -6.14 14.17
CA GLY A 96 -18.51 -5.87 14.46
C GLY A 96 -19.07 -6.79 15.55
N THR A 97 -18.72 -8.07 15.51
CA THR A 97 -19.11 -9.04 16.55
C THR A 97 -18.43 -8.77 17.89
N ALA A 98 -17.17 -8.35 17.90
CA ALA A 98 -16.49 -7.92 19.13
C ALA A 98 -17.20 -6.71 19.78
N VAL A 99 -17.61 -5.72 18.98
CA VAL A 99 -18.36 -4.55 19.48
C VAL A 99 -19.73 -4.96 20.00
N ALA A 100 -20.49 -5.77 19.26
CA ALA A 100 -21.79 -6.26 19.70
C ALA A 100 -21.69 -7.06 21.01
N ALA A 101 -20.67 -7.92 21.13
CA ALA A 101 -20.40 -8.68 22.34
C ALA A 101 -19.98 -7.78 23.52
N ALA A 102 -19.20 -6.73 23.26
CA ALA A 102 -18.86 -5.73 24.28
C ALA A 102 -20.11 -4.97 24.76
N CYS A 103 -21.05 -4.63 23.87
CA CYS A 103 -22.32 -4.03 24.28
C CYS A 103 -23.14 -4.99 25.17
N LEU A 104 -23.19 -6.29 24.84
CA LEU A 104 -23.84 -7.30 25.69
C LEU A 104 -23.13 -7.48 27.03
N ALA A 105 -21.80 -7.34 27.07
CA ALA A 105 -21.02 -7.39 28.30
C ALA A 105 -21.25 -6.17 29.23
N VAL A 106 -21.62 -5.02 28.66
CA VAL A 106 -21.89 -3.78 29.40
C VAL A 106 -23.36 -3.71 29.83
N LEU A 107 -24.28 -4.09 28.95
CA LEU A 107 -25.73 -3.92 29.14
C LEU A 107 -26.44 -5.18 29.66
N GLY A 108 -25.82 -6.35 29.54
CA GLY A 108 -26.39 -7.63 29.94
C GLY A 108 -26.29 -7.91 31.44
N ALA A 109 -27.16 -8.79 31.93
CA ALA A 109 -27.16 -9.26 33.32
C ALA A 109 -26.87 -10.77 33.39
N GLY A 110 -26.29 -11.21 34.52
CA GLY A 110 -26.05 -12.64 34.80
C GLY A 110 -25.19 -13.35 33.75
N GLY A 111 -25.60 -14.55 33.33
CA GLY A 111 -24.85 -15.38 32.37
C GLY A 111 -24.63 -14.74 30.99
N VAL A 112 -25.53 -13.84 30.57
CA VAL A 112 -25.42 -13.11 29.29
C VAL A 112 -24.21 -12.17 29.32
N ARG A 113 -23.92 -11.57 30.48
CA ARG A 113 -22.76 -10.69 30.65
C ARG A 113 -21.45 -11.46 30.49
N LEU A 114 -21.34 -12.62 31.15
CA LEU A 114 -20.14 -13.47 31.05
C LEU A 114 -19.93 -13.97 29.62
N ALA A 115 -21.00 -14.43 28.94
CA ALA A 115 -20.93 -14.83 27.54
C ALA A 115 -20.49 -13.67 26.63
N GLY A 116 -21.00 -12.46 26.87
CA GLY A 116 -20.60 -11.24 26.16
C GLY A 116 -19.12 -10.91 26.33
N VAL A 117 -18.59 -10.99 27.56
CA VAL A 117 -17.16 -10.74 27.84
C VAL A 117 -16.28 -11.75 27.10
N VAL A 118 -16.59 -13.04 27.20
CA VAL A 118 -15.81 -14.11 26.54
C VAL A 118 -15.82 -13.92 25.03
N ALA A 119 -16.99 -13.67 24.44
CA ALA A 119 -17.10 -13.42 23.01
C ALA A 119 -16.31 -12.17 22.58
N ALA A 120 -16.39 -11.07 23.33
CA ALA A 120 -15.66 -9.83 23.01
C ALA A 120 -14.14 -10.06 22.99
N VAL A 121 -13.60 -10.79 23.97
CA VAL A 121 -12.16 -11.10 24.05
C VAL A 121 -11.73 -11.98 22.86
N VAL A 122 -12.49 -13.04 22.55
CA VAL A 122 -12.17 -13.94 21.44
C VAL A 122 -12.18 -13.20 20.10
N PHE A 123 -13.23 -12.42 19.81
CA PHE A 123 -13.33 -11.69 18.55
C PHE A 123 -12.35 -10.53 18.44
N ALA A 124 -12.02 -9.85 19.55
CA ALA A 124 -10.96 -8.85 19.57
C ALA A 124 -9.59 -9.49 19.29
N GLY A 125 -9.28 -10.64 19.90
CA GLY A 125 -8.06 -11.39 19.64
C GLY A 125 -7.94 -11.86 18.19
N ALA A 126 -9.03 -12.41 17.63
CA ALA A 126 -9.08 -12.80 16.22
C ALA A 126 -8.87 -11.60 15.28
N THR A 127 -9.48 -10.46 15.59
CA THR A 127 -9.32 -9.21 14.81
C THR A 127 -7.87 -8.72 14.85
N ALA A 128 -7.25 -8.71 16.03
CA ALA A 128 -5.86 -8.30 16.21
C ALA A 128 -4.90 -9.23 15.44
N TRP A 129 -5.13 -10.54 15.52
CA TRP A 129 -4.35 -11.54 14.78
C TRP A 129 -4.47 -11.36 13.25
N LEU A 130 -5.70 -11.21 12.74
CA LEU A 130 -5.95 -10.95 11.31
C LEU A 130 -5.28 -9.65 10.84
N TYR A 131 -5.37 -8.58 11.64
CA TYR A 131 -4.72 -7.32 11.32
C TYR A 131 -3.19 -7.47 11.26
N ARG A 132 -2.60 -8.17 12.24
CA ARG A 132 -1.16 -8.45 12.29
C ARG A 132 -0.71 -9.25 11.06
N GLU A 133 -1.46 -10.25 10.65
CA GLU A 133 -1.15 -11.07 9.47
C GLU A 133 -1.31 -10.29 8.16
N MET A 134 -2.35 -9.46 8.05
CA MET A 134 -2.49 -8.56 6.91
C MET A 134 -1.33 -7.56 6.81
N TRP A 135 -0.85 -7.10 7.97
CA TRP A 135 0.28 -6.19 8.07
C TRP A 135 1.61 -6.86 7.70
N SER A 136 1.89 -8.07 8.22
CA SER A 136 3.10 -8.83 7.89
C SER A 136 3.19 -9.10 6.38
N GLN A 137 2.08 -9.55 5.78
CA GLN A 137 1.99 -9.80 4.34
C GLN A 137 2.13 -8.52 3.52
N ARG A 138 1.65 -7.38 4.02
CA ARG A 138 1.88 -6.09 3.36
C ARG A 138 3.35 -5.72 3.40
N CYS A 139 4.00 -5.86 4.55
CA CYS A 139 5.42 -5.57 4.71
C CYS A 139 6.27 -6.45 3.79
N ALA A 140 6.07 -7.77 3.82
CA ALA A 140 6.78 -8.72 2.97
C ALA A 140 6.67 -8.36 1.47
N ARG A 141 5.50 -7.93 1.02
CA ARG A 141 5.31 -7.49 -0.38
C ARG A 141 6.04 -6.21 -0.71
N VAL A 142 6.04 -5.22 0.19
CA VAL A 142 6.81 -3.99 -0.02
C VAL A 142 8.30 -4.31 -0.11
N LEU A 143 8.81 -5.19 0.75
CA LEU A 143 10.21 -5.65 0.71
C LEU A 143 10.53 -6.33 -0.62
N ALA A 144 9.71 -7.29 -1.04
CA ALA A 144 9.91 -8.00 -2.30
C ALA A 144 9.82 -7.05 -3.52
N ALA A 145 8.91 -6.08 -3.48
CA ALA A 145 8.76 -5.09 -4.55
C ALA A 145 9.91 -4.09 -4.60
N ASP A 146 10.45 -3.67 -3.44
CA ASP A 146 11.67 -2.85 -3.37
C ASP A 146 12.85 -3.60 -3.99
N ALA A 147 13.08 -4.85 -3.58
CA ALA A 147 14.16 -5.67 -4.12
C ALA A 147 14.00 -5.91 -5.64
N ALA A 148 12.78 -6.17 -6.12
CA ALA A 148 12.51 -6.32 -7.55
C ALA A 148 12.80 -5.02 -8.31
N ALA A 149 12.30 -3.87 -7.84
CA ALA A 149 12.48 -2.58 -8.48
C ALA A 149 13.95 -2.13 -8.49
N THR A 150 14.66 -2.34 -7.38
CA THR A 150 16.09 -2.03 -7.27
C THR A 150 16.93 -2.92 -8.18
N ARG A 151 16.62 -4.22 -8.32
CA ARG A 151 17.30 -5.07 -9.30
C ARG A 151 17.07 -4.64 -10.75
N THR A 152 15.89 -4.08 -11.06
CA THR A 152 15.56 -3.66 -12.44
C THR A 152 16.12 -2.30 -12.83
N VAL A 153 16.20 -1.34 -11.89
CA VAL A 153 16.51 0.08 -12.20
C VAL A 153 17.80 0.55 -11.52
N GLY A 154 18.25 -0.13 -10.48
CA GLY A 154 19.45 0.20 -9.72
C GLY A 154 19.17 0.86 -8.36
N GLU A 155 20.18 0.81 -7.49
CA GLU A 155 20.13 1.31 -6.11
C GLU A 155 20.05 2.85 -6.05
N ALA A 156 20.82 3.55 -6.87
CA ALA A 156 20.86 5.01 -6.89
C ALA A 156 19.45 5.63 -7.12
N SER A 157 18.66 5.00 -8.00
CA SER A 157 17.28 5.41 -8.28
C SER A 157 16.35 5.16 -7.10
N ALA A 158 16.53 4.05 -6.39
CA ALA A 158 15.79 3.74 -5.17
C ALA A 158 16.10 4.77 -4.07
N VAL A 159 17.38 5.09 -3.86
CA VAL A 159 17.82 6.11 -2.89
C VAL A 159 17.23 7.47 -3.25
N ALA A 160 17.27 7.89 -4.52
CA ALA A 160 16.73 9.18 -4.95
C ALA A 160 15.21 9.33 -4.65
N VAL A 161 14.45 8.24 -4.77
CA VAL A 161 13.00 8.25 -4.47
C VAL A 161 12.73 8.19 -2.96
N LEU A 162 13.49 7.37 -2.23
CA LEU A 162 13.26 7.13 -0.80
C LEU A 162 13.84 8.25 0.10
N SER A 163 14.76 9.06 -0.40
CA SER A 163 15.42 10.13 0.37
C SER A 163 14.62 11.45 0.46
N GLN A 164 13.34 11.45 0.03
CA GLN A 164 12.54 12.67 0.05
C GLN A 164 12.33 13.20 1.49
N PRO A 165 12.50 14.52 1.74
CA PRO A 165 12.44 15.08 3.07
C PRO A 165 11.04 14.94 3.67
N TYR A 166 11.00 14.45 4.91
CA TYR A 166 9.77 14.40 5.69
C TYR A 166 9.48 15.78 6.30
N LEU A 167 8.33 16.35 5.96
CA LEU A 167 7.80 17.52 6.68
C LEU A 167 7.33 17.06 8.06
N TYR A 168 7.86 17.71 9.12
CA TYR A 168 7.52 17.63 10.54
C TYR A 168 7.13 16.23 11.10
N ARG A 169 7.97 15.70 12.00
CA ARG A 169 7.68 14.45 12.73
C ARG A 169 7.69 14.68 14.23
N THR A 170 6.60 14.32 14.88
CA THR A 170 6.57 14.18 16.34
C THR A 170 7.22 12.86 16.77
N ALA A 171 7.54 12.73 18.06
CA ALA A 171 8.08 11.50 18.64
C ALA A 171 7.20 10.26 18.34
N VAL A 172 5.88 10.42 18.28
CA VAL A 172 4.93 9.35 17.93
C VAL A 172 5.13 8.87 16.48
N HIS A 173 5.38 9.79 15.55
CA HIS A 173 5.63 9.43 14.15
C HIS A 173 6.95 8.65 14.00
N GLN A 174 8.00 9.07 14.71
CA GLN A 174 9.29 8.37 14.72
C GLN A 174 9.17 6.98 15.35
N TRP A 175 8.47 6.87 16.49
CA TRP A 175 8.21 5.62 17.19
C TRP A 175 7.47 4.60 16.30
N TRP A 176 6.47 5.07 15.54
CA TRP A 176 5.73 4.24 14.58
C TRP A 176 6.58 3.86 13.38
N GLU A 177 7.38 4.80 12.88
CA GLU A 177 8.22 4.58 11.72
C GLU A 177 9.29 3.52 11.97
N HIS A 178 9.94 3.57 13.13
CA HIS A 178 10.97 2.61 13.52
C HIS A 178 10.42 1.19 13.55
N ARG A 179 9.18 1.01 14.01
CA ARG A 179 8.49 -0.29 14.06
C ARG A 179 7.87 -0.73 12.75
N ASN A 180 7.81 0.13 11.73
CA ASN A 180 7.20 -0.19 10.45
C ASN A 180 8.30 -0.58 9.44
N PRO A 181 8.45 -1.87 9.07
CA PRO A 181 9.44 -2.28 8.09
C PRO A 181 9.24 -1.62 6.72
N ALA A 182 8.00 -1.25 6.39
CA ALA A 182 7.64 -0.58 5.14
C ALA A 182 7.74 0.95 5.20
N SER A 183 8.26 1.54 6.28
CA SER A 183 8.55 2.97 6.33
C SER A 183 9.67 3.35 5.36
N THR A 184 9.65 4.58 4.84
CA THR A 184 10.65 4.99 3.84
C THR A 184 12.07 5.00 4.42
N SER A 185 12.27 5.36 5.68
CA SER A 185 13.59 5.27 6.34
C SER A 185 14.09 3.82 6.44
N ASN A 186 13.27 2.88 6.89
CA ASN A 186 13.66 1.47 6.98
C ASN A 186 13.87 0.86 5.58
N ARG A 187 13.09 1.30 4.58
CA ARG A 187 13.30 0.94 3.16
C ARG A 187 14.64 1.47 2.65
N LEU A 188 14.94 2.73 2.91
CA LEU A 188 16.19 3.37 2.51
C LEU A 188 17.41 2.70 3.17
N ALA A 189 17.33 2.40 4.47
CA ALA A 189 18.38 1.72 5.20
C ALA A 189 18.71 0.35 4.60
N ARG A 190 17.69 -0.42 4.21
CA ARG A 190 17.90 -1.73 3.56
C ARG A 190 18.46 -1.61 2.16
N VAL A 191 18.00 -0.66 1.36
CA VAL A 191 18.51 -0.44 0.01
C VAL A 191 20.01 -0.15 0.06
N ARG A 192 20.47 0.61 1.05
CA ARG A 192 21.90 0.93 1.25
C ARG A 192 22.75 -0.20 1.84
N GLN A 193 22.11 -1.26 2.33
CA GLN A 193 22.77 -2.42 2.93
C GLN A 193 22.81 -3.64 1.98
N ALA A 194 22.10 -3.56 0.85
CA ALA A 194 21.96 -4.62 -0.14
C ALA A 194 23.02 -4.49 -1.24
#